data_AF-A0A3S4WQ55-F1
#
_entry.id   AF-A0A3S4WQ55-F1
#
_cell.length_a   1.000
_cell.length_b   1.000
_cell.length_c   1.000
_cell.angle_alpha   90.00
_cell.angle_beta   90.00
_cell.angle_gamma   90.00
#
_symmetry.space_group_name_H-M   'P 1'
#
loop_
_entity.id
_entity.type
_entity.pdbx_description
1 polymer ?
#
loop_
_entity_poly.entity_id
_entity_poly.type
_entity_poly.pdbx_seq_one_letter_code
_entity_poly.pdbx_strand_id
1 'polypeptide(L)'
;MKRLPGCLYQPCHGELAPELYDRIIIPSRAWSMVCRDYTFDDKSAIGFSNFGSDIKERAAWNNAPVDEQGYYAKSMKHNIEYGDVVYIDTKSLWNPLDFAFYINHQGCLVSNSGYSAFKLDGANRIIRYYEQAVASRRGQDRPQATVRPLPQQPQKTKQQLHTLNSKAVGRLLAAGGIYNQNVKGYAETAKQLGGEAADGFSQVANPQSIGSLIALSSIVAVARLPNNSVANVKSLEELQHFLGTYKGDPKLLNNINVVKMNYIRRDSVERNLLRKQFSSVKKDFLKSIANNPEVKKRVGPDDLLRMADGKNPYKWDVHHKLPLDDSGSNDFSNLVLISKSPEHSVFTTSQARITRSIASGGSTEVLWAVPKGIIYP
;
A
#
# COMPACT_ATOMS: atom_id res chain seq x y z
N MET A 1 -0.15 27.52 -24.13
CA MET A 1 0.19 27.72 -22.70
C MET A 1 1.71 27.72 -22.59
N LYS A 2 2.28 28.54 -21.70
CA LYS A 2 3.72 28.81 -21.66
C LYS A 2 4.41 27.77 -20.76
N ARG A 3 5.55 27.24 -21.19
CA ARG A 3 6.35 26.26 -20.44
C ARG A 3 6.88 26.90 -19.15
N LEU A 4 6.74 26.20 -18.03
CA LEU A 4 7.34 26.62 -16.75
C LEU A 4 8.88 26.59 -16.86
N PRO A 5 9.60 27.47 -16.14
CA PRO A 5 11.05 27.55 -16.23
C PRO A 5 11.77 26.38 -15.55
N GLY A 6 12.97 26.04 -16.05
CA GLY A 6 13.88 25.08 -15.44
C GLY A 6 13.30 23.67 -15.26
N CYS A 7 13.31 23.19 -14.01
CA CYS A 7 12.91 21.85 -13.59
C CYS A 7 11.41 21.71 -13.25
N LEU A 8 10.60 22.73 -13.52
CA LEU A 8 9.16 22.75 -13.23
C LEU A 8 8.35 22.30 -14.45
N TYR A 9 7.35 21.45 -14.21
CA TYR A 9 6.50 20.89 -15.27
C TYR A 9 5.04 20.85 -14.84
N GLN A 10 4.15 20.99 -15.82
CA GLN A 10 2.72 20.75 -15.66
C GLN A 10 2.36 19.46 -16.39
N PRO A 11 2.18 18.33 -15.67
CA PRO A 11 1.97 17.02 -16.31
C PRO A 11 0.76 16.97 -17.25
N CYS A 12 -0.26 17.79 -17.00
CA CYS A 12 -1.48 17.86 -17.81
C CYS A 12 -1.26 18.30 -19.26
N HIS A 13 -0.15 18.96 -19.57
CA HIS A 13 0.17 19.40 -20.93
C HIS A 13 0.89 18.33 -21.76
N GLY A 14 1.25 17.18 -21.17
CA GLY A 14 1.89 16.08 -21.89
C GLY A 14 3.33 16.35 -22.33
N GLU A 15 3.96 17.42 -21.83
CA GLU A 15 5.33 17.81 -22.21
C GLU A 15 6.42 16.98 -21.51
N LEU A 16 6.07 16.21 -20.48
CA LEU A 16 7.01 15.41 -19.70
C LEU A 16 7.18 14.03 -20.33
N ALA A 17 8.43 13.68 -20.68
CA ALA A 17 8.77 12.35 -21.16
C ALA A 17 8.45 11.28 -20.09
N PRO A 18 7.77 10.16 -20.42
CA PRO A 18 7.50 9.04 -19.54
C PRO A 18 8.66 8.60 -18.63
N GLU A 19 9.89 8.57 -19.11
CA GLU A 19 11.08 8.20 -18.33
C GLU A 19 11.38 9.14 -17.17
N LEU A 20 10.89 10.37 -17.21
CA LEU A 20 11.14 11.39 -16.19
C LEU A 20 10.10 11.39 -15.07
N TYR A 21 9.03 10.61 -15.19
CA TYR A 21 8.01 10.55 -14.13
C TYR A 21 8.53 9.90 -12.84
N ASP A 22 9.53 9.01 -12.91
CA ASP A 22 10.20 8.47 -11.72
C ASP A 22 11.16 9.48 -11.04
N ARG A 23 11.40 10.62 -11.69
CA ARG A 23 12.22 11.73 -11.20
C ARG A 23 11.41 12.84 -10.55
N ILE A 24 10.09 12.67 -10.43
CA ILE A 24 9.23 13.58 -9.68
C ILE A 24 9.54 13.40 -8.19
N ILE A 25 10.01 14.48 -7.56
CA ILE A 25 10.27 14.50 -6.12
C ILE A 25 9.01 14.79 -5.30
N ILE A 26 9.02 14.43 -4.02
CA ILE A 26 7.87 14.67 -3.12
C ILE A 26 7.60 16.17 -2.93
N PRO A 27 6.32 16.58 -2.68
CA PRO A 27 5.95 18.01 -2.62
C PRO A 27 6.73 18.87 -1.65
N SER A 28 7.08 18.36 -0.46
CA SER A 28 7.86 19.12 0.53
C SER A 28 9.26 19.46 0.03
N ARG A 29 9.91 18.50 -0.64
CA ARG A 29 11.21 18.70 -1.27
C ARG A 29 11.09 19.61 -2.50
N ALA A 30 10.06 19.41 -3.33
CA ALA A 30 9.78 20.27 -4.48
C ALA A 30 9.62 21.73 -4.06
N TRP A 31 8.85 22.02 -3.01
CA TRP A 31 8.71 23.38 -2.48
C TRP A 31 10.04 23.96 -2.01
N SER A 32 10.86 23.16 -1.31
CA SER A 32 12.20 23.58 -0.87
C SER A 32 13.11 23.93 -2.06
N MET A 33 13.08 23.14 -3.14
CA MET A 33 13.80 23.45 -4.38
C MET A 33 13.26 24.69 -5.06
N VAL A 34 11.94 24.90 -5.05
CA VAL A 34 11.32 26.10 -5.64
C VAL A 34 11.75 27.37 -4.92
N CYS A 35 11.70 27.38 -3.58
CA CYS A 35 12.16 28.53 -2.80
C CYS A 35 13.65 28.83 -3.03
N ARG A 36 14.45 27.79 -3.26
CA ARG A 36 15.88 27.91 -3.56
C ARG A 36 16.13 28.42 -4.98
N ASP A 37 15.47 27.86 -5.99
CA ASP A 37 15.88 28.02 -7.39
C ASP A 37 15.10 29.09 -8.14
N TYR A 38 14.00 29.61 -7.57
CA TYR A 38 13.12 30.55 -8.25
C TYR A 38 12.76 31.76 -7.39
N THR A 39 12.37 32.83 -8.08
CA THR A 39 11.82 34.07 -7.50
C THR A 39 10.45 34.34 -8.09
N PHE A 40 9.57 34.92 -7.27
CA PHE A 40 8.22 35.33 -7.64
C PHE A 40 8.18 36.85 -7.84
N ASP A 41 7.54 37.31 -8.92
CA ASP A 41 7.39 38.74 -9.22
C ASP A 41 6.01 39.21 -8.76
N ASP A 42 5.91 39.70 -7.51
CA ASP A 42 4.64 40.15 -6.92
C ASP A 42 4.20 41.56 -7.39
N LYS A 43 4.91 42.17 -8.35
CA LYS A 43 4.70 43.58 -8.73
C LYS A 43 3.47 43.86 -9.60
N SER A 44 2.76 42.84 -10.09
CA SER A 44 1.52 43.03 -10.87
C SER A 44 0.41 42.06 -10.45
N ALA A 45 -0.13 42.22 -9.25
CA ALA A 45 -1.33 41.50 -8.78
C ALA A 45 -2.63 41.99 -9.46
N ILE A 46 -2.61 42.26 -10.76
CA ILE A 46 -3.78 42.66 -11.56
C ILE A 46 -3.80 41.80 -12.82
N GLY A 47 -4.35 40.59 -12.72
CA GLY A 47 -4.61 39.73 -13.88
C GLY A 47 -4.52 38.24 -13.58
N PHE A 48 -5.46 37.47 -14.14
CA PHE A 48 -5.53 36.01 -14.06
C PHE A 48 -4.44 35.34 -14.93
N SER A 49 -3.15 35.55 -14.64
CA SER A 49 -2.10 34.76 -15.26
C SER A 49 -1.97 33.42 -14.53
N ASN A 50 -2.58 32.38 -15.11
CA ASN A 50 -2.21 30.98 -14.84
C ASN A 50 -0.78 30.75 -15.36
N PHE A 51 0.20 31.17 -14.56
CA PHE A 51 1.65 30.93 -14.62
C PHE A 51 2.37 31.18 -15.97
N GLY A 52 3.38 32.06 -15.98
CA GLY A 52 4.36 32.09 -17.06
C GLY A 52 5.35 33.27 -17.16
N SER A 53 5.03 34.45 -16.64
CA SER A 53 5.97 35.60 -16.54
C SER A 53 6.46 35.87 -15.13
N ASP A 54 5.70 35.38 -14.14
CA ASP A 54 5.79 35.81 -12.75
C ASP A 54 6.66 34.88 -11.90
N ILE A 55 7.19 33.82 -12.52
CA ILE A 55 8.18 32.90 -11.94
C ILE A 55 9.43 32.98 -12.81
N LYS A 56 10.56 33.31 -12.18
CA LYS A 56 11.86 33.45 -12.83
C LYS A 56 12.86 32.57 -12.09
N GLU A 57 13.78 31.97 -12.83
CA GLU A 57 14.94 31.34 -12.20
C GLU A 57 15.71 32.39 -11.40
N ARG A 58 16.12 32.01 -10.21
CA ARG A 58 16.85 32.86 -9.29
C ARG A 58 18.25 33.08 -9.84
N ALA A 59 18.63 34.34 -10.02
CA ALA A 59 20.00 34.69 -10.33
C ALA A 59 20.94 34.24 -9.20
N ALA A 60 22.14 33.74 -9.54
CA ALA A 60 23.09 33.17 -8.58
C ALA A 60 23.47 34.10 -7.40
N TRP A 61 23.37 35.42 -7.61
CA TRP A 61 23.68 36.44 -6.60
C TRP A 61 22.47 36.85 -5.74
N ASN A 62 21.26 36.40 -6.06
CA ASN A 62 20.05 36.78 -5.34
C ASN A 62 19.72 35.77 -4.22
N ASN A 63 20.10 36.11 -2.99
CA ASN A 63 19.83 35.28 -1.80
C ASN A 63 18.57 35.68 -1.03
N ALA A 64 17.71 36.55 -1.59
CA ALA A 64 16.51 36.99 -0.89
C ALA A 64 15.53 35.81 -0.68
N PRO A 65 15.03 35.58 0.55
CA PRO A 65 14.06 34.52 0.78
C PRO A 65 12.78 34.77 -0.01
N VAL A 66 12.10 33.69 -0.40
CA VAL A 66 10.75 33.79 -0.97
C VAL A 66 9.78 34.23 0.12
N ASP A 67 8.99 35.27 -0.17
CA ASP A 67 7.83 35.61 0.65
C ASP A 67 6.74 34.54 0.46
N GLU A 68 6.70 33.55 1.36
CA GLU A 68 5.69 32.49 1.32
C GLU A 68 4.26 33.00 1.55
N GLN A 69 4.09 34.23 2.06
CA GLN A 69 2.78 34.86 2.23
C GLN A 69 2.30 35.55 0.94
N GLY A 70 3.18 35.77 -0.02
CA GLY A 70 2.88 36.29 -1.35
C GLY A 70 1.86 35.43 -2.11
N TYR A 71 1.04 36.08 -2.94
CA TYR A 71 -0.04 35.42 -3.68
C TYR A 71 0.49 34.30 -4.59
N TYR A 72 1.54 34.59 -5.37
CA TYR A 72 2.11 33.62 -6.30
C TYR A 72 2.83 32.47 -5.61
N ALA A 73 3.54 32.75 -4.51
CA ALA A 73 4.18 31.72 -3.69
C ALA A 73 3.15 30.75 -3.12
N LYS A 74 2.04 31.26 -2.54
CA LYS A 74 0.92 30.43 -2.06
C LYS A 74 0.30 29.60 -3.18
N SER A 75 0.06 30.21 -4.33
CA SER A 75 -0.50 29.52 -5.49
C SER A 75 0.42 28.40 -5.98
N MET A 76 1.72 28.66 -6.12
CA MET A 76 2.69 27.65 -6.55
C MET A 76 2.78 26.50 -5.54
N LYS A 77 2.88 26.81 -4.25
CA LYS A 77 2.91 25.80 -3.18
C LYS A 77 1.67 24.90 -3.24
N HIS A 78 0.50 25.49 -3.41
CA HIS A 78 -0.74 24.75 -3.61
C HIS A 78 -0.67 23.81 -4.83
N ASN A 79 -0.28 24.32 -6.00
CA ASN A 79 -0.19 23.50 -7.21
C ASN A 79 0.81 22.33 -7.07
N ILE A 80 1.92 22.53 -6.34
CA ILE A 80 2.89 21.48 -6.04
C ILE A 80 2.30 20.42 -5.09
N GLU A 81 1.64 20.85 -4.02
CA GLU A 81 1.01 19.93 -3.05
C GLU A 81 -0.08 19.06 -3.69
N TYR A 82 -0.76 19.56 -4.72
CA TYR A 82 -1.86 18.86 -5.39
C TYR A 82 -1.40 18.12 -6.66
N GLY A 83 -0.15 18.31 -7.09
CA GLY A 83 0.42 17.62 -8.26
C GLY A 83 0.04 18.25 -9.60
N ASP A 84 -0.49 19.47 -9.59
CA ASP A 84 -0.77 20.25 -10.80
C ASP A 84 0.52 20.85 -11.39
N VAL A 85 1.52 21.08 -10.53
CA VAL A 85 2.91 21.36 -10.90
C VAL A 85 3.83 20.35 -10.21
N VAL A 86 4.82 19.83 -10.92
CA VAL A 86 5.83 18.91 -10.39
C VAL A 86 7.23 19.46 -10.61
N TYR A 87 8.15 19.11 -9.70
CA TYR A 87 9.58 19.37 -9.84
C TYR A 87 10.28 18.06 -10.22
N ILE A 88 11.15 18.12 -11.22
CA ILE A 88 11.92 16.98 -11.72
C ILE A 88 13.38 17.08 -11.25
N ASP A 89 13.84 16.10 -10.45
CA ASP A 89 15.23 15.99 -10.03
C ASP A 89 15.95 14.87 -10.80
N THR A 90 16.76 15.27 -11.78
CA THR A 90 17.60 14.35 -12.57
C THR A 90 19.02 14.22 -12.03
N LYS A 91 19.40 15.01 -11.01
CA LYS A 91 20.77 15.09 -10.49
C LYS A 91 20.98 14.15 -9.30
N SER A 92 19.96 13.98 -8.46
CA SER A 92 20.04 13.12 -7.28
C SER A 92 19.85 11.63 -7.62
N LEU A 93 20.52 10.76 -6.87
CA LEU A 93 20.24 9.33 -6.92
C LEU A 93 18.82 9.05 -6.41
N TRP A 94 18.11 8.15 -7.11
CA TRP A 94 16.75 7.79 -6.73
C TRP A 94 16.73 7.14 -5.34
N ASN A 95 15.82 7.58 -4.48
CA ASN A 95 15.60 6.98 -3.17
C ASN A 95 14.14 7.15 -2.75
N PRO A 96 13.62 6.26 -1.88
CA PRO A 96 12.21 6.25 -1.58
C PRO A 96 11.75 7.38 -0.63
N LEU A 97 12.65 8.20 -0.10
CA LEU A 97 12.29 9.34 0.77
C LEU A 97 12.12 10.63 -0.03
N ASP A 98 12.91 10.82 -1.08
CA ASP A 98 12.90 12.05 -1.88
C ASP A 98 12.01 11.97 -3.12
N PHE A 99 11.82 10.76 -3.68
CA PHE A 99 11.12 10.57 -4.96
C PHE A 99 9.70 10.03 -4.74
N ALA A 100 8.73 10.66 -5.40
CA ALA A 100 7.32 10.38 -5.20
C ALA A 100 6.83 9.13 -5.96
N PHE A 101 7.52 8.77 -7.06
CA PHE A 101 7.15 7.65 -7.91
C PHE A 101 8.36 6.78 -8.26
N TYR A 102 8.06 5.56 -8.67
CA TYR A 102 8.98 4.68 -9.39
C TYR A 102 8.24 3.99 -10.53
N ILE A 103 8.98 3.56 -11.55
CA ILE A 103 8.46 2.74 -12.65
C ILE A 103 8.76 1.28 -12.30
N ASN A 104 7.73 0.43 -12.32
CA ASN A 104 7.87 -0.99 -12.03
C ASN A 104 8.41 -1.78 -13.24
N HIS A 105 8.58 -3.09 -13.09
CA HIS A 105 9.10 -3.96 -14.15
C HIS A 105 8.17 -4.12 -15.35
N GLN A 106 6.89 -3.75 -15.22
CA GLN A 106 5.93 -3.65 -16.34
C GLN A 106 5.98 -2.30 -17.05
N GLY A 107 6.83 -1.37 -16.63
CA GLY A 107 6.82 -0.01 -17.15
C GLY A 107 5.59 0.79 -16.73
N CYS A 108 4.98 0.49 -15.58
CA CYS A 108 3.89 1.28 -14.99
C CYS A 108 4.45 2.21 -13.91
N LEU A 109 3.98 3.46 -13.89
CA LEU A 109 4.31 4.40 -12.83
C LEU A 109 3.54 4.05 -11.56
N VAL A 110 4.26 3.92 -10.45
CA VAL A 110 3.72 3.55 -9.14
C VAL A 110 4.11 4.61 -8.11
N SER A 111 3.15 5.03 -7.30
CA SER A 111 3.43 5.89 -6.14
C SER A 111 4.33 5.15 -5.15
N ASN A 112 5.47 5.74 -4.83
CA ASN A 112 6.47 5.17 -3.95
C ASN A 112 6.07 5.28 -2.46
N SER A 113 5.19 6.24 -2.11
CA SER A 113 4.75 6.47 -0.75
C SER A 113 3.53 5.61 -0.40
N GLY A 114 3.59 4.91 0.74
CA GLY A 114 2.45 4.18 1.32
C GLY A 114 1.29 5.07 1.81
N TYR A 115 1.46 6.39 1.71
CA TYR A 115 0.47 7.45 1.89
C TYR A 115 0.60 8.41 0.71
N SER A 116 -0.49 8.96 0.18
CA SER A 116 -0.42 9.87 -0.98
C SER A 116 0.44 11.10 -0.66
N ALA A 117 1.64 11.19 -1.25
CA ALA A 117 2.53 12.35 -1.11
C ALA A 117 1.87 13.66 -1.58
N PHE A 118 0.88 13.55 -2.48
CA PHE A 118 0.08 14.64 -3.01
C PHE A 118 -1.33 14.68 -2.40
N LYS A 119 -1.91 15.88 -2.27
CA LYS A 119 -3.28 16.10 -1.79
C LYS A 119 -4.31 15.78 -2.88
N LEU A 120 -5.57 15.58 -2.44
CA LEU A 120 -6.76 15.38 -3.29
C LEU A 120 -6.53 14.55 -4.57
N ASP A 121 -6.05 13.32 -4.41
CA ASP A 121 -5.85 12.38 -5.52
C ASP A 121 -4.76 12.79 -6.55
N GLY A 122 -3.94 13.79 -6.23
CA GLY A 122 -2.88 14.32 -7.11
C GLY A 122 -1.95 13.24 -7.66
N ALA A 123 -1.59 12.25 -6.85
CA ALA A 123 -0.73 11.15 -7.28
C ALA A 123 -1.37 10.33 -8.41
N ASN A 124 -2.67 10.03 -8.31
CA ASN A 124 -3.39 9.28 -9.33
C ASN A 124 -3.60 10.13 -10.61
N ARG A 125 -3.75 11.45 -10.49
CA ARG A 125 -3.78 12.35 -11.64
C ARG A 125 -2.45 12.31 -12.41
N ILE A 126 -1.31 12.39 -11.70
CA ILE A 126 0.02 12.27 -12.29
C ILE A 126 0.20 10.91 -12.99
N ILE A 127 -0.24 9.81 -12.38
CA ILE A 127 -0.21 8.48 -13.01
C ILE A 127 -1.03 8.45 -14.31
N ARG A 128 -2.19 9.12 -14.37
CA ARG A 128 -2.96 9.21 -15.62
C ARG A 128 -2.21 9.99 -16.70
N TYR A 129 -1.55 11.08 -16.34
CA TYR A 129 -0.73 11.84 -17.28
C TYR A 129 0.45 11.02 -17.82
N TYR A 130 1.07 10.19 -16.96
CA TYR A 130 2.07 9.21 -17.39
C TYR A 130 1.52 8.23 -18.43
N GLU A 131 0.37 7.60 -18.15
CA GLU A 131 -0.24 6.65 -19.10
C GLU A 131 -0.60 7.31 -20.44
N GLN A 132 -1.09 8.56 -20.41
CA GLN A 132 -1.33 9.34 -21.62
C GLN A 132 -0.04 9.60 -22.40
N ALA A 133 1.03 9.96 -21.71
CA ALA A 133 2.33 10.21 -22.33
C ALA A 133 2.94 8.92 -22.92
N VAL A 134 2.77 7.77 -22.26
CA VAL A 134 3.14 6.45 -22.81
C VAL A 134 2.31 6.13 -24.05
N ALA A 135 0.98 6.27 -23.98
CA ALA A 135 0.07 5.97 -25.09
C ALA A 135 0.31 6.85 -26.34
N SER A 136 0.81 8.07 -26.14
CA SER A 136 1.14 8.99 -27.24
C SER A 136 2.33 8.54 -28.09
N ARG A 137 3.17 7.62 -27.58
CA ARG A 137 4.35 7.09 -28.27
C ARG A 137 4.00 5.84 -29.07
N ARG A 138 3.61 6.03 -30.32
CA ARG A 138 3.27 4.93 -31.23
C ARG A 138 4.44 3.96 -31.39
N GLY A 139 4.27 2.71 -30.93
CA GLY A 139 5.20 1.61 -31.20
C GLY A 139 6.51 1.61 -30.38
N GLN A 140 6.62 2.43 -29.33
CA GLN A 140 7.76 2.39 -28.41
C GLN A 140 7.44 1.55 -27.18
N ASP A 141 8.44 0.84 -26.67
CA ASP A 141 8.33 0.10 -25.42
C ASP A 141 8.04 1.04 -24.23
N ARG A 142 7.36 0.53 -23.22
CA ARG A 142 7.14 1.26 -21.97
C ARG A 142 8.51 1.55 -21.31
N PRO A 143 8.63 2.66 -20.55
CA PRO A 143 9.85 2.99 -19.83
C PRO A 143 10.39 1.84 -18.99
N GLN A 144 11.71 1.74 -18.93
CA GLN A 144 12.40 0.74 -18.11
C GLN A 144 12.15 0.98 -16.61
N ALA A 145 12.23 -0.11 -15.84
CA ALA A 145 12.05 -0.04 -14.40
C ALA A 145 13.07 0.88 -13.74
N THR A 146 12.63 1.64 -12.73
CA THR A 146 13.51 2.52 -11.95
C THR A 146 14.58 1.70 -11.23
N VAL A 147 15.84 2.08 -11.41
CA VAL A 147 16.97 1.48 -10.68
C VAL A 147 16.95 1.99 -9.24
N ARG A 148 16.62 1.10 -8.30
CA ARG A 148 16.58 1.41 -6.86
C ARG A 148 17.90 0.98 -6.19
N PRO A 149 18.53 1.82 -5.36
CA PRO A 149 19.66 1.39 -4.54
C PRO A 149 19.21 0.24 -3.64
N LEU A 150 19.87 -0.90 -3.73
CA LEU A 150 19.67 -2.00 -2.79
C LEU A 150 20.03 -1.50 -1.38
N PRO A 151 19.18 -1.70 -0.35
CA PRO A 151 19.59 -1.42 1.02
C PRO A 151 20.82 -2.27 1.34
N GLN A 152 21.90 -1.62 1.77
CA GLN A 152 23.10 -2.32 2.23
C GLN A 152 22.71 -3.23 3.40
N GLN A 153 22.87 -4.54 3.22
CA GLN A 153 22.64 -5.52 4.28
C GLN A 153 23.63 -5.27 5.44
N PRO A 154 23.19 -5.31 6.70
CA PRO A 154 24.12 -5.37 7.83
C PRO A 154 24.94 -6.67 7.73
N GLN A 155 26.25 -6.54 7.52
CA GLN A 155 27.18 -7.67 7.63
C GLN A 155 27.44 -7.98 9.10
N LYS A 156 26.72 -8.98 9.65
CA LYS A 156 26.98 -9.77 10.89
C LYS A 156 25.86 -10.83 10.90
N THR A 157 26.03 -12.16 10.90
CA THR A 157 27.04 -13.07 11.46
C THR A 157 26.85 -14.43 10.74
N LYS A 158 27.82 -14.92 9.94
CA LYS A 158 27.67 -16.19 9.18
C LYS A 158 27.52 -17.45 10.06
N GLN A 159 28.06 -17.45 11.27
CA GLN A 159 28.09 -18.65 12.13
C GLN A 159 26.78 -18.94 12.87
N GLN A 160 25.93 -17.93 13.10
CA GLN A 160 24.68 -18.09 13.86
C GLN A 160 23.49 -18.58 12.99
N LEU A 161 23.67 -18.57 11.67
CA LEU A 161 22.62 -18.86 10.69
C LEU A 161 22.48 -20.37 10.42
N HIS A 162 23.53 -21.18 10.62
CA HIS A 162 23.47 -22.62 10.38
C HIS A 162 22.51 -23.38 11.32
N THR A 163 22.11 -22.79 12.46
CA THR A 163 21.09 -23.38 13.35
C THR A 163 19.64 -23.09 12.90
N LEU A 164 19.45 -22.23 11.89
CA LEU A 164 18.14 -21.87 11.32
C LEU A 164 17.93 -22.56 9.96
N ASN A 165 18.31 -23.83 9.88
CA ASN A 165 18.40 -24.57 8.62
C ASN A 165 17.27 -25.61 8.45
N SER A 166 16.11 -25.41 9.09
CA SER A 166 14.96 -26.33 9.04
C SER A 166 13.97 -26.00 7.92
N LYS A 167 13.13 -26.97 7.54
CA LYS A 167 12.01 -26.75 6.59
C LYS A 167 11.11 -25.59 6.99
N ALA A 168 10.85 -25.42 8.29
CA ALA A 168 10.00 -24.33 8.79
C ALA A 168 10.60 -22.95 8.48
N VAL A 169 11.92 -22.79 8.68
CA VAL A 169 12.62 -21.54 8.32
C VAL A 169 12.59 -21.33 6.80
N GLY A 170 12.78 -22.39 6.02
CA GLY A 170 12.64 -22.36 4.57
C GLY A 170 11.28 -21.84 4.09
N ARG A 171 10.19 -22.36 4.65
CA ARG A 171 8.81 -21.96 4.33
C ARG A 171 8.54 -20.50 4.72
N LEU A 172 9.06 -20.06 5.87
CA LEU A 172 8.98 -18.67 6.31
C LEU A 172 9.73 -17.73 5.36
N LEU A 173 10.91 -18.13 4.90
CA LEU A 173 11.67 -17.39 3.90
C LEU A 173 10.95 -17.33 2.55
N ALA A 174 10.29 -18.40 2.13
CA ALA A 174 9.48 -18.39 0.90
C ALA A 174 8.28 -17.45 1.03
N ALA A 175 7.57 -17.50 2.16
CA ALA A 175 6.50 -16.55 2.46
C ALA A 175 7.02 -15.10 2.46
N GLY A 176 8.17 -14.85 3.10
CA GLY A 176 8.85 -13.56 3.12
C GLY A 176 9.31 -13.09 1.74
N GLY A 177 9.83 -13.99 0.90
CA GLY A 177 10.28 -13.70 -0.46
C GLY A 177 9.12 -13.34 -1.39
N ILE A 178 8.00 -14.07 -1.28
CA ILE A 178 6.75 -13.75 -2.00
C ILE A 178 6.20 -12.40 -1.50
N TYR A 179 6.11 -12.22 -0.18
CA TYR A 179 5.61 -11.01 0.45
C TYR A 179 6.42 -9.75 0.08
N ASN A 180 7.75 -9.86 0.00
CA ASN A 180 8.65 -8.76 -0.35
C ASN A 180 8.94 -8.66 -1.85
N GLN A 181 8.26 -9.47 -2.69
CA GLN A 181 8.51 -9.56 -4.14
C GLN A 181 10.00 -9.78 -4.48
N ASN A 182 10.72 -10.49 -3.61
CA ASN A 182 12.12 -10.83 -3.75
C ASN A 182 12.32 -12.33 -3.49
N VAL A 183 11.59 -13.16 -4.25
CA VAL A 183 11.67 -14.62 -4.13
C VAL A 183 13.11 -15.09 -4.34
N LYS A 184 13.84 -14.49 -5.30
CA LYS A 184 15.21 -14.88 -5.61
C LYS A 184 16.19 -14.64 -4.45
N GLY A 185 16.18 -13.46 -3.82
CA GLY A 185 17.09 -13.16 -2.71
C GLY A 185 16.79 -13.97 -1.45
N TYR A 186 15.52 -14.26 -1.19
CA TYR A 186 15.14 -15.13 -0.07
C TYR A 186 15.41 -16.61 -0.36
N ALA A 187 15.33 -17.05 -1.62
CA ALA A 187 15.74 -18.39 -2.04
C ALA A 187 17.26 -18.60 -1.86
N GLU A 188 18.05 -17.58 -2.20
CA GLU A 188 19.50 -17.57 -1.96
C GLU A 188 19.80 -17.64 -0.45
N THR A 189 19.04 -16.92 0.37
CA THR A 189 19.15 -17.00 1.84
C THR A 189 18.83 -18.39 2.36
N ALA A 190 17.76 -19.03 1.86
CA ALA A 190 17.40 -20.40 2.24
C ALA A 190 18.47 -21.43 1.86
N LYS A 191 19.14 -21.24 0.71
CA LYS A 191 20.28 -22.08 0.30
C LYS A 191 21.51 -21.86 1.19
N GLN A 192 21.79 -20.61 1.56
CA GLN A 192 22.93 -20.26 2.40
C GLN A 192 22.80 -20.77 3.85
N LEU A 193 21.57 -20.88 4.37
CA LEU A 193 21.29 -21.50 5.67
C LEU A 193 21.66 -22.99 5.70
N GLY A 194 21.64 -23.66 4.55
CA GLY A 194 21.89 -25.10 4.43
C GLY A 194 20.74 -25.94 5.02
N GLY A 195 21.04 -27.19 5.38
CA GLY A 195 20.06 -28.12 5.96
C GLY A 195 18.84 -28.33 5.05
N GLU A 196 17.66 -28.34 5.65
CA GLU A 196 16.38 -28.50 4.95
C GLU A 196 15.68 -27.17 4.58
N ALA A 197 16.32 -26.01 4.79
CA ALA A 197 15.71 -24.71 4.54
C ALA A 197 15.41 -24.49 3.04
N ALA A 198 16.27 -24.92 2.13
CA ALA A 198 16.02 -24.84 0.69
C ALA A 198 14.82 -25.71 0.24
N ASP A 199 14.65 -26.88 0.86
CA ASP A 199 13.52 -27.77 0.59
C ASP A 199 12.22 -27.17 1.10
N GLY A 200 12.22 -26.64 2.32
CA GLY A 200 11.08 -25.92 2.88
C GLY A 200 10.69 -24.70 2.04
N PHE A 201 11.67 -23.98 1.51
CA PHE A 201 11.44 -22.84 0.62
C PHE A 201 10.75 -23.27 -0.68
N SER A 202 11.28 -24.32 -1.33
CA SER A 202 10.79 -24.82 -2.61
C SER A 202 9.38 -25.43 -2.53
N GLN A 203 8.99 -25.96 -1.36
CA GLN A 203 7.63 -26.43 -1.11
C GLN A 203 6.57 -25.32 -1.20
N VAL A 204 6.95 -24.07 -0.92
CA VAL A 204 6.03 -22.92 -0.89
C VAL A 204 6.17 -22.08 -2.17
N ALA A 205 7.38 -21.90 -2.68
CA ALA A 205 7.69 -21.06 -3.84
C ALA A 205 7.62 -21.78 -5.21
N ASN A 206 6.87 -22.88 -5.32
CA ASN A 206 6.70 -23.63 -6.58
C ASN A 206 6.04 -22.75 -7.68
N PRO A 207 6.50 -22.75 -8.94
CA PRO A 207 5.84 -22.04 -10.06
C PRO A 207 4.32 -22.29 -10.21
N GLN A 208 3.77 -23.41 -9.74
CA GLN A 208 2.32 -23.65 -9.69
C GLN A 208 1.60 -22.93 -8.54
N SER A 209 2.31 -22.51 -7.47
CA SER A 209 1.81 -21.65 -6.38
C SER A 209 2.14 -20.16 -6.58
N ILE A 210 3.08 -19.84 -7.48
CA ILE A 210 3.44 -18.46 -7.86
C ILE A 210 2.33 -17.76 -8.67
N GLY A 211 1.44 -18.52 -9.33
CA GLY A 211 0.40 -17.98 -10.21
C GLY A 211 -1.03 -17.88 -9.64
N SER A 212 -1.33 -18.42 -8.45
CA SER A 212 -2.74 -18.55 -8.01
C SER A 212 -3.00 -18.33 -6.52
N LEU A 213 -2.05 -17.78 -5.76
CA LEU A 213 -2.23 -17.59 -4.32
C LEU A 213 -1.56 -16.28 -3.88
N ILE A 214 -2.30 -15.18 -3.87
CA ILE A 214 -1.87 -13.96 -3.18
C ILE A 214 -1.73 -14.32 -1.71
N ALA A 215 -0.49 -14.64 -1.30
CA ALA A 215 -0.19 -15.38 -0.09
C ALA A 215 -0.53 -14.56 1.16
N LEU A 216 -1.61 -14.96 1.85
CA LEU A 216 -1.70 -14.76 3.30
C LEU A 216 -0.76 -15.77 3.95
N SER A 217 0.21 -15.30 4.71
CA SER A 217 1.11 -16.16 5.49
C SER A 217 0.31 -16.97 6.51
N SER A 218 -0.01 -18.17 6.07
CA SER A 218 -0.65 -19.24 6.79
C SER A 218 0.37 -20.38 6.82
N ILE A 219 0.82 -20.75 8.01
CA ILE A 219 1.80 -21.82 8.18
C ILE A 219 1.11 -23.13 7.80
N VAL A 220 1.30 -23.64 6.57
CA VAL A 220 0.93 -25.01 6.20
C VAL A 220 2.20 -25.83 5.98
N ALA A 221 2.31 -26.93 6.72
CA ALA A 221 3.27 -27.98 6.41
C ALA A 221 2.67 -28.90 5.34
N VAL A 222 2.99 -28.69 4.06
CA VAL A 222 2.74 -29.70 3.03
C VAL A 222 3.89 -30.70 3.06
N ALA A 223 3.65 -31.89 3.60
CA ALA A 223 4.58 -33.02 3.51
C ALA A 223 4.14 -33.92 2.34
N ARG A 224 5.02 -34.13 1.35
CA ARG A 224 4.88 -35.27 0.42
C ARG A 224 5.42 -36.51 1.13
N LEU A 225 4.57 -37.53 1.28
CA LEU A 225 5.00 -38.83 1.80
C LEU A 225 5.66 -39.66 0.67
N PRO A 226 6.50 -40.66 0.99
CA PRO A 226 7.31 -41.41 0.01
C PRO A 226 6.54 -42.17 -1.07
N ASN A 227 5.21 -42.30 -0.96
CA ASN A 227 4.40 -43.21 -1.80
C ASN A 227 3.49 -42.50 -2.82
N ASN A 228 3.83 -41.29 -3.27
CA ASN A 228 3.03 -40.49 -4.21
C ASN A 228 1.58 -40.21 -3.77
N SER A 229 1.23 -40.49 -2.51
CA SER A 229 0.00 -40.03 -1.90
C SER A 229 0.16 -38.57 -1.48
N VAL A 230 -0.65 -37.71 -2.10
CA VAL A 230 -0.88 -36.33 -1.63
C VAL A 230 -1.57 -36.45 -0.27
N ALA A 231 -0.93 -35.96 0.80
CA ALA A 231 -1.64 -35.74 2.05
C ALA A 231 -2.83 -34.83 1.74
N ASN A 232 -4.03 -35.33 2.04
CA ASN A 232 -5.32 -34.77 1.72
C ASN A 232 -5.36 -33.25 1.93
N VAL A 233 -6.00 -32.51 1.03
CA VAL A 233 -6.31 -31.07 1.11
C VAL A 233 -7.38 -30.84 2.20
N LYS A 234 -7.10 -31.30 3.41
CA LYS A 234 -7.79 -30.97 4.65
C LYS A 234 -6.84 -30.09 5.47
N SER A 235 -7.14 -28.85 5.77
CA SER A 235 -8.15 -27.97 5.19
C SER A 235 -7.70 -26.52 5.40
N LEU A 236 -8.10 -25.61 4.52
CA LEU A 236 -7.92 -24.17 4.78
C LEU A 236 -8.62 -23.75 6.10
N GLU A 237 -9.56 -24.56 6.61
CA GLU A 237 -10.20 -24.38 7.91
C GLU A 237 -9.27 -24.60 9.12
N GLU A 238 -8.13 -25.30 8.95
CA GLU A 238 -7.11 -25.49 10.00
C GLU A 238 -6.15 -24.30 10.16
N LEU A 239 -6.23 -23.31 9.27
CA LEU A 239 -5.43 -22.09 9.34
C LEU A 239 -5.96 -21.12 10.40
N GLN A 240 -5.67 -21.44 11.66
CA GLN A 240 -6.07 -20.65 12.82
C GLN A 240 -5.16 -19.45 13.10
N HIS A 241 -4.08 -19.30 12.32
CA HIS A 241 -3.07 -18.26 12.48
C HIS A 241 -2.86 -17.46 11.20
N PHE A 242 -2.70 -16.16 11.35
CA PHE A 242 -2.44 -15.23 10.26
C PHE A 242 -1.28 -14.31 10.62
N LEU A 243 -0.18 -14.40 9.89
CA LEU A 243 0.92 -13.46 10.02
C LEU A 243 0.67 -12.26 9.10
N GLY A 244 0.52 -11.07 9.67
CA GLY A 244 0.44 -9.82 8.90
C GLY A 244 1.43 -8.80 9.44
N THR A 245 1.25 -7.53 9.09
CA THR A 245 2.15 -6.45 9.54
C THR A 245 1.42 -5.25 10.07
N TYR A 246 1.96 -4.65 11.12
CA TYR A 246 1.52 -3.39 11.70
C TYR A 246 2.72 -2.45 11.84
N LYS A 247 2.68 -1.28 11.21
CA LYS A 247 3.80 -0.31 11.20
C LYS A 247 5.15 -0.91 10.75
N GLY A 248 5.11 -1.90 9.86
CA GLY A 248 6.29 -2.62 9.39
C GLY A 248 6.66 -3.85 10.22
N ASP A 249 6.20 -3.94 11.47
CA ASP A 249 6.49 -5.09 12.33
C ASP A 249 5.59 -6.29 11.99
N PRO A 250 6.13 -7.52 11.92
CA PRO A 250 5.34 -8.73 11.81
C PRO A 250 4.47 -8.94 13.05
N LYS A 251 3.20 -9.29 12.85
CA LYS A 251 2.21 -9.60 13.90
C LYS A 251 1.50 -10.90 13.57
N LEU A 252 1.62 -11.88 14.46
CA LEU A 252 0.89 -13.13 14.37
C LEU A 252 -0.46 -12.98 15.07
N LEU A 253 -1.53 -13.10 14.28
CA LEU A 253 -2.91 -13.11 14.72
C LEU A 253 -3.40 -14.54 14.88
N ASN A 254 -4.10 -14.83 15.97
CA ASN A 254 -4.68 -16.14 16.26
C ASN A 254 -6.20 -16.10 16.08
N ASN A 255 -6.86 -17.25 16.14
CA ASN A 255 -8.32 -17.36 16.07
C ASN A 255 -8.91 -16.72 14.80
N ILE A 256 -8.29 -17.03 13.67
CA ILE A 256 -8.75 -16.61 12.34
C ILE A 256 -9.25 -17.82 11.55
N ASN A 257 -10.04 -17.55 10.52
CA ASN A 257 -10.29 -18.47 9.41
C ASN A 257 -9.57 -17.93 8.19
N VAL A 258 -9.04 -18.81 7.34
CA VAL A 258 -8.62 -18.43 5.99
C VAL A 258 -9.61 -19.03 5.01
N VAL A 259 -10.32 -18.17 4.27
CA VAL A 259 -11.23 -18.61 3.22
C VAL A 259 -10.59 -18.39 1.87
N LYS A 260 -10.77 -19.36 0.97
CA LYS A 260 -10.45 -19.19 -0.44
C LYS A 260 -11.64 -18.50 -1.10
N MET A 261 -11.41 -17.36 -1.74
CA MET A 261 -12.47 -16.62 -2.42
C MET A 261 -12.02 -16.12 -3.79
N ASN A 262 -12.97 -16.09 -4.72
CA ASN A 262 -12.77 -15.42 -6.00
C ASN A 262 -13.12 -13.95 -5.83
N TYR A 263 -12.12 -13.11 -5.58
CA TYR A 263 -12.32 -11.69 -5.35
C TYR A 263 -12.67 -10.99 -6.66
N ILE A 264 -13.85 -10.37 -6.70
CA ILE A 264 -14.36 -9.57 -7.80
C ILE A 264 -14.60 -8.17 -7.26
N ARG A 265 -13.88 -7.20 -7.81
CA ARG A 265 -14.02 -5.82 -7.34
C ARG A 265 -15.43 -5.29 -7.63
N ARG A 266 -16.18 -4.98 -6.57
CA ARG A 266 -17.51 -4.39 -6.64
C ARG A 266 -17.45 -3.04 -7.35
N ASP A 267 -18.51 -2.72 -8.08
CA ASP A 267 -18.66 -1.40 -8.69
C ASP A 267 -18.55 -0.28 -7.64
N SER A 268 -17.90 0.81 -8.04
CA SER A 268 -17.57 1.91 -7.13
C SER A 268 -18.82 2.62 -6.58
N VAL A 269 -19.91 2.69 -7.35
CA VAL A 269 -21.18 3.31 -6.96
C VAL A 269 -21.87 2.44 -5.92
N GLU A 270 -22.02 1.15 -6.21
CA GLU A 270 -22.62 0.17 -5.29
C GLU A 270 -21.88 0.12 -3.95
N ARG A 271 -20.54 0.04 -4.00
CA ARG A 271 -19.69 0.07 -2.79
C ARG A 271 -19.89 1.35 -1.98
N ASN A 272 -20.01 2.51 -2.63
CA ASN A 272 -20.20 3.78 -1.96
C ASN A 272 -21.60 3.86 -1.29
N LEU A 273 -22.63 3.28 -1.90
CA LEU A 273 -23.97 3.16 -1.28
C LEU A 273 -23.92 2.31 -0.01
N LEU A 274 -23.26 1.15 -0.05
CA LEU A 274 -23.08 0.29 1.12
C LEU A 274 -22.29 0.98 2.24
N ARG A 275 -21.24 1.75 1.89
CA ARG A 275 -20.48 2.56 2.86
C ARG A 275 -21.33 3.65 3.53
N LYS A 276 -22.25 4.28 2.79
CA LYS A 276 -23.18 5.27 3.36
C LYS A 276 -24.12 4.61 4.38
N GLN A 277 -24.68 3.45 4.04
CA GLN A 277 -25.58 2.69 4.92
C GLN A 277 -24.89 2.19 6.19
N PHE A 278 -23.60 1.87 6.12
CA PHE A 278 -22.84 1.29 7.23
C PHE A 278 -22.89 2.13 8.51
N SER A 279 -23.01 3.46 8.42
CA SER A 279 -23.05 4.32 9.62
C SER A 279 -24.23 4.00 10.55
N SER A 280 -25.39 3.67 10.00
CA SER A 280 -26.57 3.28 10.78
C SER A 280 -26.45 1.83 11.26
N VAL A 281 -26.10 0.91 10.34
CA VAL A 281 -25.90 -0.51 10.65
C VAL A 281 -24.89 -0.72 11.77
N LYS A 282 -23.78 0.03 11.77
CA LYS A 282 -22.75 -0.05 12.81
C LYS A 282 -23.32 0.27 14.19
N LYS A 283 -24.20 1.27 14.30
CA LYS A 283 -24.84 1.63 15.57
C LYS A 283 -25.72 0.48 16.07
N ASP A 284 -26.52 -0.09 15.17
CA ASP A 284 -27.45 -1.17 15.52
C ASP A 284 -26.70 -2.46 15.88
N PHE A 285 -25.61 -2.76 15.17
CA PHE A 285 -24.72 -3.88 15.48
C PHE A 285 -24.14 -3.76 16.90
N LEU A 286 -23.56 -2.60 17.24
CA LEU A 286 -22.98 -2.35 18.57
C LEU A 286 -24.01 -2.51 19.69
N LYS A 287 -25.23 -1.96 19.49
CA LYS A 287 -26.34 -2.12 20.42
C LYS A 287 -26.73 -3.59 20.60
N SER A 288 -26.80 -4.34 19.51
CA SER A 288 -27.20 -5.75 19.52
C SER A 288 -26.23 -6.65 20.30
N ILE A 289 -24.92 -6.33 20.29
CA ILE A 289 -23.89 -7.15 20.95
C ILE A 289 -23.48 -6.64 22.33
N ALA A 290 -23.92 -5.46 22.77
CA ALA A 290 -23.51 -4.86 24.06
C ALA A 290 -23.82 -5.76 25.27
N ASN A 291 -24.89 -6.56 25.19
CA ASN A 291 -25.26 -7.51 26.24
C ASN A 291 -24.64 -8.90 26.11
N ASN A 292 -23.84 -9.15 25.07
CA ASN A 292 -23.27 -10.47 24.84
C ASN A 292 -22.21 -10.83 25.91
N PRO A 293 -22.23 -12.06 26.47
CA PRO A 293 -21.26 -12.48 27.49
C PRO A 293 -19.79 -12.35 27.08
N GLU A 294 -19.45 -12.67 25.82
CA GLU A 294 -18.08 -12.58 25.32
C GLU A 294 -17.61 -11.13 25.19
N VAL A 295 -18.52 -10.23 24.84
CA VAL A 295 -18.25 -8.78 24.78
C VAL A 295 -18.03 -8.23 26.19
N LYS A 296 -18.90 -8.58 27.15
CA LYS A 296 -18.79 -8.14 28.55
C LYS A 296 -17.49 -8.57 29.24
N LYS A 297 -16.89 -9.68 28.79
CA LYS A 297 -15.58 -10.15 29.31
C LYS A 297 -14.40 -9.30 28.84
N ARG A 298 -14.52 -8.62 27.69
CA ARG A 298 -13.38 -7.93 27.01
C ARG A 298 -13.54 -6.41 26.96
N VAL A 299 -14.75 -5.91 27.20
CA VAL A 299 -15.10 -4.48 27.14
C VAL A 299 -15.54 -4.01 28.52
N GLY A 300 -14.97 -2.89 28.98
CA GLY A 300 -15.27 -2.32 30.29
C GLY A 300 -16.69 -1.73 30.40
N PRO A 301 -17.23 -1.56 31.62
CA PRO A 301 -18.61 -1.15 31.85
C PRO A 301 -18.99 0.18 31.18
N ASP A 302 -18.12 1.19 31.24
CA ASP A 302 -18.38 2.49 30.59
C ASP A 302 -18.46 2.37 29.07
N ASP A 303 -17.62 1.52 28.48
CA ASP A 303 -17.64 1.23 27.05
C ASP A 303 -18.86 0.41 26.64
N LEU A 304 -19.39 -0.46 27.51
CA LEU A 304 -20.65 -1.16 27.27
C LEU A 304 -21.84 -0.19 27.22
N LEU A 305 -21.85 0.85 28.06
CA LEU A 305 -22.85 1.93 27.98
C LEU A 305 -22.72 2.69 26.65
N ARG A 306 -21.49 2.97 26.21
CA ARG A 306 -21.25 3.59 24.89
C ARG A 306 -21.75 2.71 23.75
N MET A 307 -21.58 1.39 23.84
CA MET A 307 -22.11 0.45 22.85
C MET A 307 -23.64 0.43 22.83
N ALA A 308 -24.30 0.53 23.99
CA ALA A 308 -25.76 0.65 24.09
C ALA A 308 -26.29 1.95 23.42
N ASP A 309 -25.45 2.99 23.32
CA ASP A 309 -25.71 4.19 22.52
C ASP A 309 -25.39 4.04 21.02
N GLY A 310 -24.85 2.89 20.60
CA GLY A 310 -24.36 2.67 19.24
C GLY A 310 -23.02 3.34 18.94
N LYS A 311 -22.23 3.68 19.96
CA LYS A 311 -20.88 4.26 19.82
C LYS A 311 -19.82 3.19 20.04
N ASN A 312 -18.70 3.30 19.33
CA ASN A 312 -17.58 2.39 19.50
C ASN A 312 -17.01 2.52 20.94
N PRO A 313 -16.63 1.38 21.58
CA PRO A 313 -15.74 1.37 22.73
C PRO A 313 -14.41 2.07 22.44
N TYR A 314 -13.73 2.54 23.48
CA TYR A 314 -12.41 3.12 23.32
C TYR A 314 -11.40 2.08 22.83
N LYS A 315 -10.62 2.42 21.79
CA LYS A 315 -9.66 1.52 21.11
C LYS A 315 -10.29 0.33 20.36
N TRP A 316 -11.60 0.29 20.16
CA TRP A 316 -12.24 -0.71 19.30
C TRP A 316 -12.91 -0.07 18.09
N ASP A 317 -13.02 -0.83 17.00
CA ASP A 317 -13.74 -0.46 15.79
C ASP A 317 -14.61 -1.63 15.31
N VAL A 318 -15.58 -1.37 14.43
CA VAL A 318 -16.34 -2.42 13.75
C VAL A 318 -15.69 -2.69 12.40
N HIS A 319 -15.39 -3.95 12.12
CA HIS A 319 -14.74 -4.39 10.90
C HIS A 319 -15.63 -5.37 10.13
N HIS A 320 -15.59 -5.27 8.80
CA HIS A 320 -16.22 -6.25 7.92
C HIS A 320 -15.30 -7.46 7.74
N LYS A 321 -15.81 -8.66 8.02
CA LYS A 321 -15.09 -9.94 7.86
C LYS A 321 -14.73 -10.20 6.39
N LEU A 322 -15.72 -10.06 5.52
CA LEU A 322 -15.56 -10.02 4.07
C LEU A 322 -15.68 -8.56 3.60
N PRO A 323 -14.85 -8.13 2.64
CA PRO A 323 -14.70 -6.73 2.28
C PRO A 323 -15.92 -6.21 1.49
N LEU A 324 -16.36 -4.99 1.79
CA LEU A 324 -17.39 -4.30 0.99
C LEU A 324 -16.92 -3.96 -0.44
N ASP A 325 -15.60 -3.99 -0.70
CA ASP A 325 -15.04 -3.79 -2.04
C ASP A 325 -15.16 -5.04 -2.93
N ASP A 326 -15.67 -6.16 -2.39
CA ASP A 326 -16.07 -7.39 -3.09
C ASP A 326 -17.44 -7.85 -2.52
N SER A 327 -17.66 -9.15 -2.26
CA SER A 327 -18.89 -9.84 -1.90
C SER A 327 -19.40 -9.58 -0.47
N GLY A 328 -18.64 -8.85 0.35
CA GLY A 328 -19.06 -8.50 1.71
C GLY A 328 -20.32 -7.62 1.72
N SER A 329 -21.17 -7.81 2.72
CA SER A 329 -22.39 -7.02 2.95
C SER A 329 -22.34 -6.27 4.29
N ASN A 330 -23.36 -5.47 4.58
CA ASN A 330 -23.55 -4.84 5.88
C ASN A 330 -24.30 -5.74 6.89
N ASP A 331 -24.52 -7.02 6.59
CA ASP A 331 -25.18 -7.93 7.53
C ASP A 331 -24.35 -8.12 8.80
N PHE A 332 -25.01 -8.23 9.95
CA PHE A 332 -24.32 -8.39 11.24
C PHE A 332 -23.42 -9.63 11.29
N SER A 333 -23.77 -10.69 10.56
CA SER A 333 -22.94 -11.89 10.43
C SER A 333 -21.56 -11.59 9.81
N ASN A 334 -21.49 -10.58 8.93
CA ASN A 334 -20.28 -10.09 8.29
C ASN A 334 -19.53 -9.04 9.14
N LEU A 335 -20.01 -8.70 10.33
CA LEU A 335 -19.37 -7.71 11.21
C LEU A 335 -18.67 -8.37 12.40
N VAL A 336 -17.65 -7.70 12.90
CA VAL A 336 -16.94 -8.05 14.14
C VAL A 336 -16.53 -6.76 14.85
N LEU A 337 -16.64 -6.73 16.18
CA LEU A 337 -16.02 -5.69 17.00
C LEU A 337 -14.54 -6.05 17.19
N ILE A 338 -13.61 -5.21 16.74
CA ILE A 338 -12.19 -5.53 16.70
C ILE A 338 -11.34 -4.49 17.43
N SER A 339 -10.30 -4.94 18.12
CA SER A 339 -9.27 -4.05 18.67
C SER A 339 -8.62 -3.26 17.53
N LYS A 340 -8.55 -1.93 17.70
CA LYS A 340 -8.09 -0.99 16.66
C LYS A 340 -6.61 -1.19 16.30
N SER A 341 -5.80 -1.61 17.25
CA SER A 341 -4.37 -1.82 17.03
C SER A 341 -3.82 -2.88 18.00
N PRO A 342 -3.01 -3.83 17.50
CA PRO A 342 -2.59 -3.99 16.11
C PRO A 342 -3.63 -4.63 15.17
N GLU A 343 -4.66 -5.28 15.70
CA GLU A 343 -5.48 -6.28 14.99
C GLU A 343 -6.20 -5.71 13.76
N HIS A 344 -7.05 -4.69 13.94
CA HIS A 344 -7.78 -4.09 12.83
C HIS A 344 -6.84 -3.61 11.72
N SER A 345 -5.73 -2.98 12.11
CA SER A 345 -4.73 -2.46 11.18
C SER A 345 -4.03 -3.56 10.38
N VAL A 346 -3.78 -4.72 11.01
CA VAL A 346 -3.19 -5.88 10.34
C VAL A 346 -4.12 -6.41 9.25
N PHE A 347 -5.42 -6.55 9.53
CA PHE A 347 -6.39 -6.95 8.51
C PHE A 347 -6.46 -5.91 7.39
N THR A 348 -6.72 -4.64 7.69
CA THR A 348 -6.82 -3.58 6.67
C THR A 348 -5.58 -3.47 5.78
N THR A 349 -4.39 -3.59 6.37
CA THR A 349 -3.12 -3.58 5.62
C THR A 349 -3.02 -4.75 4.64
N SER A 350 -3.48 -5.92 5.06
CA SER A 350 -3.45 -7.14 4.26
C SER A 350 -4.48 -7.10 3.14
N GLN A 351 -5.69 -6.64 3.44
CA GLN A 351 -6.74 -6.39 2.44
C GLN A 351 -6.27 -5.39 1.37
N ALA A 352 -5.64 -4.28 1.77
CA ALA A 352 -5.10 -3.30 0.83
C ALA A 352 -3.99 -3.90 -0.06
N ARG A 353 -3.17 -4.83 0.47
CA ARG A 353 -2.15 -5.51 -0.33
C ARG A 353 -2.76 -6.44 -1.36
N ILE A 354 -3.74 -7.25 -0.96
CA ILE A 354 -4.42 -8.20 -1.83
C ILE A 354 -5.11 -7.48 -2.99
N THR A 355 -5.80 -6.38 -2.68
CA THR A 355 -6.64 -5.66 -3.65
C THR A 355 -5.85 -4.76 -4.60
N ARG A 356 -4.61 -4.36 -4.25
CA ARG A 356 -3.75 -3.53 -5.12
C ARG A 356 -3.35 -4.19 -6.43
N SER A 357 -3.27 -5.52 -6.48
CA SER A 357 -2.92 -6.28 -7.68
C SER A 357 -4.11 -6.68 -8.55
N ILE A 358 -5.34 -6.33 -8.14
CA ILE A 358 -6.56 -6.75 -8.83
C ILE A 358 -7.07 -5.59 -9.70
N ALA A 359 -7.08 -5.78 -11.02
CA ALA A 359 -7.64 -4.82 -11.96
C ALA A 359 -9.16 -4.65 -11.74
N SER A 360 -9.70 -3.46 -12.05
CA SER A 360 -11.13 -3.18 -11.90
C SER A 360 -11.95 -4.12 -12.80
N GLY A 361 -12.92 -4.86 -12.23
CA GLY A 361 -13.74 -5.85 -12.94
C GLY A 361 -13.06 -7.20 -13.21
N GLY A 362 -11.78 -7.35 -12.85
CA GLY A 362 -11.09 -8.63 -12.87
C GLY A 362 -11.51 -9.50 -11.69
N SER A 363 -11.57 -10.81 -11.92
CA SER A 363 -11.66 -11.81 -10.86
C SER A 363 -10.25 -12.30 -10.52
N THR A 364 -9.96 -12.49 -9.24
CA THR A 364 -8.67 -13.06 -8.81
C THR A 364 -8.92 -13.98 -7.61
N GLU A 365 -8.37 -15.18 -7.70
CA GLU A 365 -8.41 -16.12 -6.59
C GLU A 365 -7.45 -15.66 -5.49
N VAL A 366 -8.01 -15.45 -4.29
CA VAL A 366 -7.24 -14.97 -3.12
C VAL A 366 -7.54 -15.82 -1.91
N LEU A 367 -6.56 -15.92 -1.02
CA LEU A 367 -6.82 -16.32 0.35
C LEU A 367 -7.21 -15.07 1.13
N TRP A 368 -8.25 -15.17 1.96
CA TRP A 368 -8.77 -14.08 2.76
C TRP A 368 -8.84 -14.44 4.25
N ALA A 369 -8.21 -13.62 5.10
CA ALA A 369 -8.17 -13.82 6.54
C ALA A 369 -9.43 -13.22 7.18
N VAL A 370 -10.20 -14.05 7.87
CA VAL A 370 -11.46 -13.71 8.50
C VAL A 370 -11.32 -13.84 10.01
N PRO A 371 -11.46 -12.76 10.80
CA PRO A 371 -11.49 -12.86 12.26
C PRO A 371 -12.71 -13.67 12.72
N LYS A 372 -12.52 -14.60 13.66
CA LYS A 372 -13.61 -15.40 14.24
C LYS A 372 -14.37 -14.64 15.31
N GLY A 373 -15.65 -15.00 15.46
CA GLY A 373 -16.52 -14.49 16.51
C GLY A 373 -17.20 -13.16 16.20
N ILE A 374 -17.81 -12.60 17.23
CA ILE A 374 -18.49 -11.29 17.23
C ILE A 374 -17.58 -10.17 17.77
N ILE A 375 -16.51 -10.54 18.46
CA ILE A 375 -15.48 -9.67 19.02
C ILE A 375 -14.09 -10.30 18.83
N TYR A 376 -13.06 -9.50 18.52
CA TYR A 376 -11.70 -9.95 18.18
C TYR A 376 -10.59 -9.06 18.77
N PRO A 377 -9.48 -9.60 19.32
CA PRO A 377 -9.17 -11.03 19.41
C PRO A 377 -10.08 -11.77 20.38
#